data_AF-A0A942MS67-F1
#
_entry.id   AF-A0A942MS67-F1
#
_cell.length_a   1.000
_cell.length_b   1.000
_cell.length_c   1.000
_cell.angle_alpha   90.00
_cell.angle_beta   90.00
_cell.angle_gamma   90.00
#
_symmetry.space_group_name_H-M   'P 1'
#
loop_
_entity.id
_entity.type
_entity.pdbx_description
1 polymer ?
#
loop_
_entity_poly.entity_id
_entity_poly.type
_entity_poly.pdbx_seq_one_letter_code
_entity_poly.pdbx_strand_id
1 'polypeptide(L)'
;MVTASENKTFGQILEDKELSETVKGIMREIAEIAKKREVNLPATIIEDSFNKAKNFPYETKTSFQRDFEQTDKPNERELFGDTIIRLGEAAGVETVNTKLVNDKIKSMR
;
A
#
# COMPACT_ATOMS: atom_id res chain seq x y z
N MET A 1 -4.33 0.05 1.16
CA MET A 1 -3.81 -0.27 2.50
C MET A 1 -3.66 0.98 3.35
N VAL A 2 -2.76 1.92 3.02
CA VAL A 2 -2.54 3.14 3.84
C VAL A 2 -3.82 3.97 4.06
N THR A 3 -4.61 4.19 3.02
CA THR A 3 -5.93 4.87 3.15
C THR A 3 -6.87 4.19 4.16
N ALA A 4 -6.84 2.86 4.24
CA ALA A 4 -7.66 2.09 5.18
C ALA A 4 -7.07 2.11 6.60
N SER A 5 -5.75 2.00 6.75
CA SER A 5 -5.08 2.06 8.06
C SER A 5 -5.25 3.42 8.75
N GLU A 6 -5.36 4.49 7.95
CA GLU A 6 -5.54 5.87 8.45
C GLU A 6 -6.99 6.37 8.39
N ASN A 7 -7.90 5.60 7.77
CA ASN A 7 -9.24 6.07 7.43
C ASN A 7 -9.24 7.43 6.71
N LYS A 8 -8.32 7.60 5.74
CA LYS A 8 -8.10 8.85 4.98
C LYS A 8 -8.34 8.64 3.48
N THR A 9 -8.78 9.70 2.80
CA THR A 9 -8.97 9.72 1.34
C THR A 9 -7.63 9.91 0.61
N PHE A 10 -7.61 9.71 -0.72
CA PHE A 10 -6.42 10.00 -1.53
C PHE A 10 -5.89 11.41 -1.33
N GLY A 11 -6.77 12.42 -1.34
CA GLY A 11 -6.37 13.81 -1.12
C GLY A 11 -5.65 14.01 0.20
N GLN A 12 -6.23 13.49 1.29
CA GLN A 12 -5.67 13.60 2.63
C GLN A 12 -4.32 12.86 2.77
N ILE A 13 -4.15 11.71 2.11
CA ILE A 13 -2.86 11.01 2.08
C ILE A 13 -1.81 11.80 1.29
N LEU A 14 -2.20 12.39 0.15
CA LEU A 14 -1.29 13.13 -0.73
C LEU A 14 -0.81 14.47 -0.13
N GLU A 15 -1.63 15.12 0.70
CA GLU A 15 -1.25 16.34 1.43
C GLU A 15 -0.39 16.04 2.66
N ASP A 16 -0.54 14.85 3.25
CA ASP A 16 0.22 14.41 4.40
C ASP A 16 1.57 13.85 3.96
N LYS A 17 2.64 14.56 4.32
CA LYS A 17 4.00 14.25 3.88
C LYS A 17 4.50 12.90 4.42
N GLU A 18 4.11 12.54 5.64
CA GLU A 18 4.51 11.29 6.28
C GLU A 18 3.79 10.09 5.67
N LEU A 19 2.48 10.25 5.43
CA LEU A 19 1.68 9.20 4.80
C LEU A 19 2.04 9.03 3.32
N SER A 20 2.34 10.13 2.62
CA SER A 20 2.88 10.08 1.26
C SER A 20 4.20 9.32 1.18
N GLU A 21 5.13 9.55 2.12
CA GLU A 21 6.37 8.77 2.17
C GLU A 21 6.14 7.31 2.58
N THR A 22 5.16 7.02 3.43
CA THR A 22 4.75 5.64 3.74
C THR A 22 4.27 4.91 2.49
N VAL A 23 3.42 5.56 1.68
CA VAL A 23 2.95 5.02 0.39
C VAL A 23 4.13 4.75 -0.55
N LYS A 24 5.02 5.74 -0.70
CA LYS A 24 6.22 5.58 -1.55
C LYS A 24 7.17 4.51 -1.01
N GLY A 25 7.29 4.37 0.31
CA GLY A 25 8.07 3.31 0.98
C GLY A 25 7.58 1.93 0.57
N ILE A 26 6.27 1.68 0.66
CA ILE A 26 5.66 0.42 0.20
C ILE A 26 5.90 0.21 -1.30
N MET A 27 5.76 1.26 -2.13
CA MET A 27 6.05 1.14 -3.56
C MET A 27 7.52 0.76 -3.84
N ARG A 28 8.47 1.32 -3.08
CA ARG A 28 9.91 0.97 -3.18
C ARG A 28 10.17 -0.47 -2.77
N GLU A 29 9.53 -0.94 -1.70
CA GLU A 29 9.61 -2.35 -1.27
C GLU A 29 9.13 -3.28 -2.38
N ILE A 30 7.99 -2.98 -3.01
CA ILE A 30 7.44 -3.76 -4.13
C ILE A 30 8.39 -3.73 -5.34
N ALA A 31 8.98 -2.57 -5.66
CA ALA A 31 9.91 -2.44 -6.78
C ALA A 31 11.21 -3.25 -6.56
N GLU A 32 11.75 -3.27 -5.34
CA GLU A 32 12.91 -4.10 -5.01
C GLU A 32 12.57 -5.60 -5.05
N ILE A 33 11.38 -6.00 -4.58
CA ILE A 33 10.87 -7.37 -4.72
C ILE A 33 10.79 -7.77 -6.20
N ALA A 34 10.22 -6.89 -7.04
CA ALA A 34 10.10 -7.13 -8.47
C ALA A 34 11.48 -7.32 -9.13
N LYS A 35 12.44 -6.45 -8.81
CA LYS A 35 13.83 -6.54 -9.28
C LYS A 35 14.50 -7.85 -8.89
N LYS A 36 14.36 -8.30 -7.64
CA LYS A 36 14.90 -9.58 -7.15
C LYS A 36 14.25 -10.80 -7.82
N ARG A 37 13.06 -10.63 -8.40
CA ARG A 37 12.31 -11.65 -9.14
C ARG A 37 12.44 -11.50 -10.65
N GLU A 38 13.40 -10.69 -11.12
CA GLU A 38 13.66 -10.45 -12.55
C GLU A 38 12.46 -9.83 -13.30
N VAL A 39 11.55 -9.18 -12.57
CA VAL A 39 10.47 -8.38 -13.14
C VAL A 39 10.96 -6.96 -13.36
N ASN A 40 11.19 -6.62 -14.62
CA ASN A 40 11.67 -5.30 -15.01
C ASN A 40 10.57 -4.25 -14.90
N LEU A 41 10.71 -3.36 -13.92
CA LEU A 41 9.88 -2.17 -13.79
C LEU A 41 10.67 -0.93 -14.26
N PRO A 42 10.01 0.08 -14.85
CA PRO A 42 10.66 1.35 -15.17
C PRO A 42 11.26 2.00 -13.92
N ALA A 43 12.38 2.70 -14.06
CA ALA A 43 12.98 3.47 -12.96
C ALA A 43 12.03 4.56 -12.40
N THR A 44 11.07 5.01 -13.22
CA THR A 44 10.05 6.00 -12.87
C THR A 44 8.82 5.41 -12.18
N ILE A 45 8.75 4.09 -11.99
CA ILE A 45 7.51 3.40 -11.56
C ILE A 45 6.89 3.98 -10.28
N ILE A 46 7.73 4.42 -9.33
CA ILE A 46 7.30 5.01 -8.06
C ILE A 46 6.59 6.34 -8.32
N GLU A 47 7.26 7.27 -9.01
CA GLU A 47 6.72 8.60 -9.29
C GLU A 47 5.53 8.52 -10.25
N ASP A 48 5.59 7.68 -11.27
CA ASP A 48 4.50 7.47 -12.22
C ASP A 48 3.24 6.92 -11.51
N SER A 49 3.42 5.94 -10.62
CA SER A 49 2.31 5.36 -9.86
C SER A 49 1.75 6.33 -8.82
N PHE A 50 2.62 7.08 -8.14
CA PHE A 50 2.20 8.08 -7.17
C PHE A 50 1.47 9.26 -7.85
N ASN A 51 1.95 9.72 -9.00
CA ASN A 51 1.31 10.80 -9.76
C ASN A 51 -0.05 10.38 -10.32
N LYS A 52 -0.26 9.10 -10.66
CA LYS A 52 -1.60 8.61 -11.03
C LYS A 52 -2.63 8.84 -9.92
N ALA A 53 -2.24 8.76 -8.65
CA ALA A 53 -3.15 9.01 -7.53
C ALA A 53 -3.67 10.46 -7.52
N LYS A 54 -2.88 11.42 -8.01
CA LYS A 54 -3.27 12.84 -8.11
C LYS A 54 -4.39 13.12 -9.12
N ASN A 55 -4.62 12.19 -10.05
CA ASN A 55 -5.67 12.33 -11.06
C ASN A 55 -7.06 11.90 -10.54
N PHE A 56 -7.13 11.33 -9.34
CA PHE A 56 -8.39 10.96 -8.72
C PHE A 56 -8.95 12.15 -7.91
N PRO A 57 -10.28 12.26 -7.76
CA PRO A 57 -10.88 13.24 -6.86
C PRO A 57 -10.32 13.14 -5.44
N TYR A 58 -10.20 14.29 -4.76
CA TYR A 58 -9.68 14.38 -3.39
C TYR A 58 -10.35 13.38 -2.44
N GLU A 59 -11.68 13.27 -2.50
CA GLU A 59 -12.52 12.41 -1.65
C GLU A 59 -12.45 10.91 -1.99
N THR A 60 -11.59 10.51 -2.93
CA THR A 60 -11.52 9.13 -3.39
C THR A 60 -11.05 8.20 -2.28
N LYS A 61 -11.90 7.22 -1.94
CA LYS A 61 -11.52 6.03 -1.17
C LYS A 61 -11.14 4.89 -2.10
N THR A 62 -10.07 4.16 -1.78
CA THR A 62 -9.70 2.93 -2.52
C THR A 62 -10.78 1.87 -2.40
N SER A 63 -10.87 0.96 -3.37
CA SER A 63 -11.67 -0.26 -3.22
C SER A 63 -11.32 -0.99 -1.92
N PHE A 64 -10.03 -1.17 -1.63
CA PHE A 64 -9.53 -1.76 -0.39
C PHE A 64 -10.10 -1.11 0.87
N GLN A 65 -10.16 0.23 0.94
CA GLN A 65 -10.72 0.94 2.09
C GLN A 65 -12.24 0.75 2.21
N ARG A 66 -12.99 0.93 1.12
CA ARG A 66 -14.45 0.71 1.14
C ARG A 66 -14.80 -0.71 1.55
N ASP A 67 -13.97 -1.64 1.10
CA ASP A 67 -14.03 -3.04 1.43
C ASP A 67 -13.70 -3.31 2.91
N PHE A 68 -12.68 -2.64 3.45
CA PHE A 68 -12.34 -2.70 4.88
C PHE A 68 -13.42 -2.04 5.77
N GLU A 69 -14.18 -1.07 5.26
CA GLU A 69 -15.28 -0.43 6.00
C GLU A 69 -16.54 -1.31 6.08
N GLN A 70 -16.69 -2.31 5.22
CA GLN A 70 -17.78 -3.29 5.29
C GLN A 70 -17.50 -4.31 6.41
N THR A 71 -18.36 -4.36 7.41
CA THR A 71 -18.25 -5.23 8.60
C THR A 71 -18.88 -6.62 8.39
N ASP A 72 -19.62 -6.76 7.30
CA ASP A 72 -20.53 -7.86 6.99
C ASP A 72 -19.97 -8.88 5.98
N LYS A 73 -18.74 -8.69 5.49
CA LYS A 73 -18.08 -9.62 4.55
C LYS A 73 -16.76 -10.19 5.10
N PRO A 74 -16.53 -11.50 4.96
CA PRO A 74 -15.32 -12.14 5.46
C PRO A 74 -14.04 -11.62 4.77
N ASN A 75 -12.97 -11.64 5.56
CA ASN A 75 -11.67 -10.97 5.42
C ASN A 75 -10.75 -11.52 4.31
N GLU A 76 -11.23 -12.08 3.20
CA GLU A 76 -10.34 -12.52 2.08
C GLU A 76 -9.50 -11.37 1.47
N ARG A 77 -9.82 -10.12 1.83
CA ARG A 77 -9.11 -8.88 1.49
C ARG A 77 -7.76 -8.72 2.22
N GLU A 78 -7.46 -9.55 3.23
CA GLU A 78 -6.20 -9.56 4.00
C GLU A 78 -4.94 -9.91 3.18
N LEU A 79 -5.11 -10.38 1.94
CA LEU A 79 -4.00 -10.97 1.20
C LEU A 79 -2.94 -9.96 0.72
N PHE A 80 -3.25 -8.66 0.59
CA PHE A 80 -2.33 -7.72 -0.06
C PHE A 80 -1.05 -7.48 0.76
N GLY A 81 -1.20 -7.11 2.03
CA GLY A 81 -0.05 -6.84 2.91
C GLY A 81 0.75 -8.12 3.18
N ASP A 82 0.06 -9.20 3.52
CA ASP A 82 0.68 -10.51 3.77
C ASP A 82 1.39 -11.06 2.54
N THR A 83 0.85 -10.83 1.33
CA THR A 83 1.53 -11.23 0.10
C THR A 83 2.80 -10.42 -0.12
N ILE A 84 2.78 -9.10 0.05
CA ILE A 84 3.99 -8.28 -0.11
C ILE A 84 5.06 -8.73 0.90
N ILE A 85 4.69 -8.95 2.17
CA ILE A 85 5.59 -9.43 3.22
C ILE A 85 6.20 -10.78 2.85
N ARG A 86 5.37 -11.76 2.49
CA ARG A 86 5.81 -13.10 2.10
C ARG A 86 6.71 -13.08 0.86
N LEU A 87 6.37 -12.25 -0.13
CA LEU A 87 7.17 -12.12 -1.35
C LEU A 87 8.51 -11.44 -1.06
N GLY A 88 8.54 -10.49 -0.12
CA GLY A 88 9.74 -9.82 0.39
C GLY A 88 10.68 -10.78 1.10
N GLU A 89 10.15 -11.56 2.05
CA GLU A 89 10.92 -12.60 2.76
C GLU A 89 11.52 -13.61 1.79
N ALA A 90 10.74 -14.11 0.84
CA ALA A 90 11.23 -15.03 -0.19
C ALA A 90 12.27 -14.42 -1.15
N ALA A 91 12.32 -13.09 -1.27
CA ALA A 91 13.25 -12.35 -2.12
C ALA A 91 14.45 -11.75 -1.36
N GLY A 92 14.49 -11.90 -0.02
CA GLY A 92 15.48 -11.24 0.84
C GLY A 92 15.36 -9.72 0.87
N VAL A 93 14.13 -9.19 0.75
CA VAL A 93 13.82 -7.76 0.80
C VAL A 93 13.04 -7.46 2.07
N GLU A 94 13.51 -6.48 2.85
CA GLU A 94 12.80 -6.01 4.03
C GLU A 94 11.55 -5.19 3.63
N THR A 95 10.41 -5.48 4.24
CA THR A 95 9.12 -4.84 3.95
C THR A 95 8.60 -4.06 5.16
N VAL A 96 9.43 -3.18 5.73
CA VAL A 96 9.16 -2.51 7.02
C VAL A 96 7.88 -1.66 6.99
N ASN A 97 7.69 -0.86 5.95
CA ASN A 97 6.51 0.01 5.80
C ASN A 97 5.25 -0.84 5.60
N THR A 98 5.35 -1.88 4.77
CA THR A 98 4.24 -2.81 4.56
C THR A 98 3.86 -3.51 5.87
N LYS A 99 4.83 -4.01 6.64
CA LYS A 99 4.59 -4.66 7.95
C LYS A 99 3.87 -3.72 8.89
N LEU A 100 4.37 -2.49 9.08
CA LEU A 100 3.76 -1.49 9.94
C LEU A 100 2.30 -1.20 9.57
N VAL A 101 2.02 -0.95 8.28
CA VAL A 101 0.67 -0.63 7.81
C VAL A 101 -0.26 -1.86 7.94
N ASN A 102 0.25 -3.05 7.64
CA ASN A 102 -0.51 -4.29 7.71
C ASN A 102 -0.87 -4.65 9.16
N ASP A 103 0.09 -4.53 10.08
CA ASP A 103 -0.11 -4.77 11.51
C ASP A 103 -1.13 -3.78 12.09
N LYS A 104 -1.06 -2.51 11.68
CA LYS A 104 -2.06 -1.50 12.06
C LYS A 104 -3.46 -1.91 11.61
N ILE A 105 -3.64 -2.30 10.34
CA ILE A 105 -4.92 -2.77 9.81
C ILE A 105 -5.43 -3.99 10.60
N LYS A 106 -4.55 -4.95 10.89
CA LYS A 106 -4.89 -6.16 11.66
C LYS A 106 -5.28 -5.85 13.11
N SER A 107 -4.72 -4.80 13.72
CA SER A 107 -5.06 -4.39 15.09
C SER A 107 -6.40 -3.64 15.23
N MET A 108 -6.96 -3.17 14.12
CA MET A 108 -8.22 -2.41 14.09
C MET A 108 -9.46 -3.32 14.11
N ARG A 109 -9.28 -4.65 14.12
CA ARG A 109 -10.32 -5.68 14.20
C ARG A 109 -9.86 -6.83 15.10
#